data_AF-A0A5M3MTR2-F1
#
_entry.id   AF-A0A5M3MTR2-F1
#
_cell.length_a   1.000
_cell.length_b   1.000
_cell.length_c   1.000
_cell.angle_alpha   90.00
_cell.angle_beta   90.00
_cell.angle_gamma   90.00
#
_symmetry.space_group_name_H-M   'P 1'
#
loop_
_entity.id
_entity.type
_entity.pdbx_description
1 polymer ?
#
loop_
_entity_poly.entity_id
_entity_poly.type
_entity_poly.pdbx_seq_one_letter_code
_entity_poly.pdbx_strand_id
1 'polypeptide(L)'
;MSDIPSEPPALPNSRRQPRNPLEPSSTSDGDAQAAAGTSRQTRRQAMTAQEVRNFDEMFNTIFNAVDKQERAPLSLWPDGKAKEGVPIIGIGRGRLRSGAAQQRADMFTLRQQSRKIKWTSADDEELDSLREEMDMCDTDEQLLNWAMENLFGPPEGAKTATTTLDNAFPRHPAAYPHLLAKLMQTFRDKYQDPHVALSVFKHAAERSIPSYVFGCTTPAYNELILTRWTCFRDLRGVHDALTEMRANAVRVDEKTRRIVEQVRREVGTREQWMDGVEQEDGVGAVLRANLEGGESAQLMKKIEELIVPRGKKKVKKPSRFSAENEDWKRSALKEDDDGWAFDRWAGKEFENEDVRWKGKGRSYGRKAEHEEDKLSL
;
A
#
# COMPACT_ATOMS: atom_id res chain seq x y z
N MET A 1 31.61 -33.78 62.66
CA MET A 1 32.19 -34.63 61.61
C MET A 1 31.27 -34.51 60.39
N SER A 2 31.55 -33.74 59.36
CA SER A 2 32.72 -32.95 59.02
C SER A 2 32.27 -31.83 58.08
N ASP A 3 32.74 -30.62 58.33
CA ASP A 3 32.63 -29.45 57.46
C ASP A 3 33.31 -29.73 56.11
N ILE A 4 32.61 -29.46 55.00
CA ILE A 4 33.21 -29.38 53.66
C ILE A 4 32.95 -27.95 53.15
N PRO A 5 34.00 -27.11 53.06
CA PRO A 5 33.87 -25.75 52.57
C PRO A 5 33.82 -25.68 51.04
N SER A 6 33.03 -24.71 50.59
CA SER A 6 32.82 -24.24 49.23
C SER A 6 34.12 -23.81 48.53
N GLU A 7 34.36 -24.34 47.34
CA GLU A 7 35.32 -23.84 46.35
C GLU A 7 34.59 -22.98 45.29
N PRO A 8 35.06 -21.76 44.99
CA PRO A 8 34.53 -20.94 43.89
C PRO A 8 35.18 -21.30 42.54
N PRO A 9 34.42 -21.26 41.42
CA PRO A 9 34.97 -21.56 40.10
C PRO A 9 35.88 -20.45 39.55
N ALA A 10 37.04 -20.89 39.04
CA ALA A 10 38.07 -20.08 38.43
C ALA A 10 37.61 -19.39 37.13
N LEU A 11 37.95 -18.10 37.00
CA LEU A 11 37.79 -17.32 35.76
C LEU A 11 38.90 -17.68 34.74
N PRO A 12 38.56 -17.95 33.47
CA PRO A 12 39.57 -18.11 32.42
C PRO A 12 40.09 -16.77 31.89
N ASN A 13 41.33 -16.48 32.30
CA ASN A 13 42.47 -16.06 31.49
C ASN A 13 42.27 -15.10 30.29
N SER A 14 42.79 -13.88 30.49
CA SER A 14 43.37 -12.93 29.54
C SER A 14 43.74 -13.48 28.16
N ARG A 15 42.98 -13.09 27.14
CA ARG A 15 43.38 -13.24 25.74
C ARG A 15 43.95 -11.92 25.21
N ARG A 16 45.23 -12.02 24.84
CA ARG A 16 46.11 -11.02 24.24
C ARG A 16 45.47 -10.30 23.05
N GLN A 17 45.54 -8.98 23.05
CA GLN A 17 45.39 -8.14 21.86
C GLN A 17 46.72 -8.12 21.06
N PRO A 18 46.71 -8.34 19.74
CA PRO A 18 47.88 -8.09 18.91
C PRO A 18 48.06 -6.59 18.64
N ARG A 19 49.30 -6.13 18.82
CA ARG A 19 49.82 -4.80 18.48
C ARG A 19 49.68 -4.53 16.98
N ASN A 20 49.10 -3.39 16.62
CA ASN A 20 49.23 -2.78 15.29
C ASN A 20 50.63 -2.15 15.15
N PRO A 21 51.36 -2.39 14.05
CA PRO A 21 52.57 -1.65 13.73
C PRO A 21 52.32 -0.50 12.74
N LEU A 22 52.89 0.65 13.10
CA LEU A 22 53.56 1.63 12.23
C LEU A 22 52.70 2.57 11.38
N GLU A 23 52.60 3.80 11.89
CA GLU A 23 52.52 5.03 11.10
C GLU A 23 53.81 5.25 10.29
N PRO A 24 53.72 6.02 9.20
CA PRO A 24 54.75 6.99 8.88
C PRO A 24 54.24 8.42 9.00
N SER A 25 54.96 9.17 9.82
CA SER A 25 54.99 10.62 9.89
C SER A 25 55.44 11.23 8.56
N SER A 26 54.72 12.25 8.11
CA SER A 26 55.31 13.31 7.28
C SER A 26 54.75 14.65 7.71
N THR A 27 55.65 15.42 8.30
CA THR A 27 55.56 16.85 8.57
C THR A 27 55.75 17.61 7.26
N SER A 28 54.84 18.53 6.94
CA SER A 28 55.20 19.74 6.19
C SER A 28 54.25 20.86 6.57
N ASP A 29 54.81 21.83 7.28
CA ASP A 29 54.28 23.17 7.50
C ASP A 29 53.92 23.85 6.17
N GLY A 30 52.86 24.66 6.19
CA GLY A 30 52.44 25.46 5.04
C GLY A 30 51.14 26.23 5.28
N ASP A 31 51.28 27.36 5.97
CA ASP A 31 50.47 28.59 5.98
C ASP A 31 49.02 28.63 5.44
N ALA A 32 48.17 29.14 6.34
CA ALA A 32 47.10 30.13 6.15
C ALA A 32 46.49 30.36 4.75
N GLN A 33 45.17 30.10 4.62
CA GLN A 33 44.17 31.14 4.29
C GLN A 33 42.74 30.58 4.13
N ALA A 34 41.80 31.35 4.70
CA ALA A 34 40.47 31.68 4.19
C ALA A 34 39.34 30.61 4.10
N ALA A 35 38.21 31.03 4.67
CA ALA A 35 36.89 30.43 4.60
C ALA A 35 36.31 30.35 3.18
N ALA A 36 35.64 29.24 2.86
CA ALA A 36 34.43 29.18 2.02
C ALA A 36 33.86 27.75 2.01
N GLY A 37 32.54 27.64 2.18
CA GLY A 37 31.82 26.36 2.27
C GLY A 37 31.87 25.53 0.97
N THR A 38 32.12 24.23 1.12
CA THR A 38 32.07 23.26 0.03
C THR A 38 30.75 22.48 0.07
N SER A 39 29.88 22.80 -0.88
CA SER A 39 28.76 21.96 -1.27
C SER A 39 29.26 20.57 -1.66
N ARG A 40 28.67 19.51 -1.07
CA ARG A 40 28.83 18.13 -1.54
C ARG A 40 28.30 18.01 -2.96
N GLN A 41 29.17 18.18 -3.94
CA GLN A 41 28.88 17.83 -5.32
C GLN A 41 28.72 16.31 -5.40
N THR A 42 27.51 15.86 -5.73
CA THR A 42 27.23 14.50 -6.16
C THR A 42 28.14 14.16 -7.32
N ARG A 43 29.12 13.29 -7.04
CA ARG A 43 30.06 12.77 -8.02
C ARG A 43 29.24 12.07 -9.11
N ARG A 44 29.09 12.73 -10.27
CA ARG A 44 28.46 12.14 -11.44
C ARG A 44 29.33 10.97 -11.88
N GLN A 45 28.89 9.75 -11.60
CA GLN A 45 29.48 8.56 -12.19
C GLN A 45 29.28 8.67 -13.71
N ALA A 46 30.37 8.84 -14.44
CA ALA A 46 30.36 8.73 -15.89
C ALA A 46 30.07 7.26 -16.21
N MET A 47 28.99 7.02 -16.95
CA MET A 47 28.56 5.67 -17.32
C MET A 47 29.66 4.97 -18.09
N THR A 48 29.85 3.68 -17.80
CA THR A 48 30.85 2.86 -18.49
C THR A 48 30.46 2.72 -19.96
N ALA A 49 31.44 2.56 -20.85
CA ALA A 49 31.16 2.42 -22.29
C ALA A 49 30.23 1.25 -22.61
N GLN A 50 30.19 0.23 -21.74
CA GLN A 50 29.29 -0.90 -21.86
C GLN A 50 27.86 -0.57 -21.42
N GLU A 51 27.70 0.23 -20.35
CA GLU A 51 26.39 0.80 -20.01
C GLU A 51 25.86 1.66 -21.15
N VAL A 52 26.66 2.59 -21.69
CA VAL A 52 26.22 3.47 -22.80
C VAL A 52 25.72 2.65 -24.00
N ARG A 53 26.42 1.56 -24.37
CA ARG A 53 25.98 0.67 -25.46
C ARG A 53 24.67 -0.05 -25.14
N ASN A 54 24.52 -0.53 -23.91
CA ASN A 54 23.27 -1.18 -23.49
C ASN A 54 22.11 -0.16 -23.50
N PHE A 55 22.34 1.09 -23.09
CA PHE A 55 21.32 2.14 -23.15
C PHE A 55 20.96 2.52 -24.59
N ASP A 56 21.93 2.65 -25.49
CA ASP A 56 21.68 2.92 -26.90
C ASP A 56 20.93 1.77 -27.59
N GLU A 57 21.24 0.52 -27.25
CA GLU A 57 20.53 -0.65 -27.77
C GLU A 57 19.09 -0.69 -27.27
N MET A 58 18.85 -0.41 -25.98
CA MET A 58 17.51 -0.32 -25.41
C MET A 58 16.70 0.84 -26.03
N PHE A 59 17.31 2.01 -26.21
CA PHE A 59 16.65 3.17 -26.82
C PHE A 59 16.29 2.93 -28.29
N ASN A 60 17.21 2.40 -29.07
CA ASN A 60 16.96 2.07 -30.48
C ASN A 60 15.88 0.97 -30.60
N THR A 61 15.81 0.05 -29.66
CA THR A 61 14.76 -0.98 -29.64
C THR A 61 13.38 -0.38 -29.39
N ILE A 62 13.26 0.58 -28.47
CA ILE A 62 12.00 1.29 -28.18
C ILE A 62 11.53 2.07 -29.42
N PHE A 63 12.42 2.82 -30.07
CA PHE A 63 12.03 3.62 -31.24
C PHE A 63 11.74 2.77 -32.48
N ASN A 64 12.48 1.69 -32.72
CA ASN A 64 12.20 0.78 -33.82
C ASN A 64 10.89 -0.01 -33.62
N ALA A 65 10.49 -0.29 -32.38
CA ALA A 65 9.20 -0.91 -32.08
C ALA A 65 8.03 0.05 -32.35
N VAL A 66 8.20 1.34 -32.06
CA VAL A 66 7.21 2.40 -32.34
C VAL A 66 7.07 2.62 -33.85
N ASP A 67 8.17 2.66 -34.60
CA ASP A 67 8.13 2.79 -36.07
C ASP A 67 7.47 1.58 -36.76
N LYS A 68 7.61 0.37 -36.18
CA LYS A 68 6.90 -0.82 -36.66
C LYS A 68 5.39 -0.76 -36.37
N GLN A 69 4.96 -0.07 -35.32
CA GLN A 69 3.55 0.11 -34.99
C GLN A 69 2.85 1.13 -35.91
N GLU A 70 3.56 2.14 -36.42
CA GLU A 70 3.01 3.10 -37.39
C GLU A 70 2.84 2.54 -38.82
N ARG A 71 3.53 1.43 -39.15
CA ARG A 71 3.50 0.83 -40.51
C ARG A 71 2.52 -0.32 -40.69
N ALA A 72 1.71 -0.66 -39.70
CA ALA A 72 0.59 -1.57 -39.93
C ALA A 72 -0.53 -0.80 -40.68
N PRO A 73 -0.80 -1.08 -41.97
CA PRO A 73 -1.89 -0.43 -42.67
C PRO A 73 -3.20 -0.82 -41.99
N LEU A 74 -3.96 0.19 -41.56
CA LEU A 74 -5.37 0.05 -41.20
C LEU A 74 -6.09 -0.61 -42.38
N SER A 75 -6.29 -1.92 -42.31
CA SER A 75 -7.20 -2.60 -43.23
C SER A 75 -8.59 -2.05 -42.95
N LEU A 76 -9.09 -1.28 -43.92
CA LEU A 76 -10.49 -0.92 -44.01
C LEU A 76 -11.31 -2.22 -43.99
N TRP A 77 -12.03 -2.46 -42.92
CA TRP A 77 -13.16 -3.38 -42.94
C TRP A 77 -14.37 -2.62 -43.52
N PRO A 78 -15.03 -3.14 -44.55
CA PRO A 78 -16.20 -2.53 -45.15
C PRO A 78 -17.41 -2.94 -44.32
N ASP A 79 -17.68 -2.25 -43.21
CA ASP A 79 -19.06 -2.08 -42.72
C ASP A 79 -19.09 -1.14 -41.51
N GLY A 80 -19.69 0.03 -41.73
CA GLY A 80 -19.78 1.13 -40.78
C GLY A 80 -20.75 0.90 -39.64
N LYS A 81 -20.41 0.02 -38.69
CA LYS A 81 -21.05 -0.02 -37.37
C LYS A 81 -20.00 -0.12 -36.26
N ALA A 82 -19.73 1.01 -35.62
CA ALA A 82 -18.90 1.10 -34.43
C ALA A 82 -19.50 0.26 -33.29
N LYS A 83 -18.80 -0.80 -32.88
CA LYS A 83 -19.01 -1.42 -31.57
C LYS A 83 -18.19 -0.64 -30.53
N GLU A 84 -18.91 0.04 -29.64
CA GLU A 84 -18.41 0.45 -28.33
C GLU A 84 -17.88 -0.80 -27.60
N GLY A 85 -16.58 -0.83 -27.24
CA GLY A 85 -16.12 -1.84 -26.27
C GLY A 85 -14.70 -2.40 -26.34
N VAL A 86 -13.79 -1.92 -27.18
CA VAL A 86 -12.38 -2.37 -27.12
C VAL A 86 -11.49 -1.24 -26.59
N PRO A 87 -10.81 -1.40 -25.44
CA PRO A 87 -9.89 -0.38 -24.95
C PRO A 87 -8.64 -0.38 -25.83
N ILE A 88 -8.58 0.62 -26.71
CA ILE A 88 -7.36 1.02 -27.41
C ILE A 88 -6.37 1.51 -26.35
N ILE A 89 -5.26 0.78 -26.18
CA ILE A 89 -4.08 1.25 -25.46
C ILE A 89 -3.44 2.33 -26.33
N GLY A 90 -3.98 3.54 -26.25
CA GLY A 90 -3.51 4.71 -26.98
C GLY A 90 -2.45 5.44 -26.17
N ILE A 91 -1.18 5.05 -26.35
CA ILE A 91 -0.04 5.90 -26.01
C ILE A 91 0.10 6.89 -27.17
N GLY A 92 -0.24 8.16 -26.93
CA GLY A 92 0.14 9.26 -27.81
C GLY A 92 -1.00 9.98 -28.50
N ARG A 93 -1.44 11.09 -27.89
CA ARG A 93 -1.64 12.40 -28.54
C ARG A 93 -2.03 13.43 -27.50
N GLY A 94 -1.03 14.14 -26.97
CA GLY A 94 -1.23 15.25 -26.06
C GLY A 94 0.09 15.90 -25.68
N ARG A 95 0.47 16.93 -26.45
CA ARG A 95 1.42 18.03 -26.15
C ARG A 95 2.49 17.76 -25.09
N LEU A 96 3.76 17.85 -25.52
CA LEU A 96 4.96 18.17 -24.73
C LEU A 96 4.64 18.80 -23.36
N ARG A 97 4.53 17.95 -22.34
CA ARG A 97 4.35 18.36 -20.94
C ARG A 97 5.29 17.50 -20.10
N SER A 98 6.48 18.04 -19.84
CA SER A 98 7.46 17.63 -18.82
C SER A 98 7.58 16.12 -18.54
N GLY A 99 8.71 15.50 -18.93
CA GLY A 99 8.96 14.06 -18.82
C GLY A 99 8.72 13.43 -17.44
N ALA A 100 8.80 14.20 -16.34
CA ALA A 100 8.48 13.69 -14.99
C ALA A 100 6.97 13.45 -14.77
N ALA A 101 6.10 14.22 -15.43
CA ALA A 101 4.65 14.04 -15.31
C ALA A 101 4.16 12.82 -16.09
N GLN A 102 4.80 12.53 -17.23
CA GLN A 102 4.44 11.40 -18.10
C GLN A 102 4.89 10.06 -17.51
N GLN A 103 6.09 9.99 -16.93
CA GLN A 103 6.54 8.79 -16.20
C GLN A 103 5.61 8.44 -15.03
N ARG A 104 5.12 9.45 -14.31
CA ARG A 104 4.12 9.24 -13.24
C ARG A 104 2.80 8.72 -13.79
N ALA A 105 2.34 9.24 -14.93
CA ALA A 105 1.13 8.78 -15.59
C ALA A 105 1.21 7.29 -15.99
N ASP A 106 2.34 6.83 -16.53
CA ASP A 106 2.56 5.42 -16.88
C ASP A 106 2.68 4.50 -15.66
N MET A 107 3.27 4.96 -14.55
CA MET A 107 3.23 4.16 -13.31
C MET A 107 1.80 3.93 -12.82
N PHE A 108 0.91 4.92 -13.01
CA PHE A 108 -0.50 4.75 -12.65
C PHE A 108 -1.24 3.75 -13.54
N THR A 109 -0.93 3.69 -14.84
CA THR A 109 -1.55 2.72 -15.76
C THR A 109 -1.08 1.29 -15.44
N LEU A 110 0.21 1.09 -15.17
CA LEU A 110 0.78 -0.20 -14.74
C LEU A 110 0.10 -0.72 -13.46
N ARG A 111 -0.09 0.16 -12.45
CA ARG A 111 -0.81 -0.19 -11.21
C ARG A 111 -2.31 -0.44 -11.39
N GLN A 112 -2.92 0.11 -12.43
CA GLN A 112 -4.34 -0.19 -12.72
C GLN A 112 -4.49 -1.52 -13.45
N GLN A 113 -3.52 -1.88 -14.29
CA GLN A 113 -3.49 -3.16 -15.00
C GLN A 113 -3.25 -4.33 -14.04
N SER A 114 -2.41 -4.17 -13.02
CA SER A 114 -2.21 -5.21 -11.99
C SER A 114 -3.49 -5.61 -11.24
N ARG A 115 -4.50 -4.73 -11.21
CA ARG A 115 -5.78 -4.99 -10.52
C ARG A 115 -6.70 -5.96 -11.26
N LYS A 116 -6.43 -6.22 -12.55
CA LYS A 116 -7.22 -7.16 -13.35
C LYS A 116 -6.60 -8.55 -13.41
N ILE A 117 -5.49 -8.77 -12.70
CA ILE A 117 -4.93 -10.11 -12.54
C ILE A 117 -5.99 -10.93 -11.82
N LYS A 118 -6.57 -11.88 -12.56
CA LYS A 118 -7.51 -12.83 -12.00
C LYS A 118 -6.68 -13.77 -11.15
N TRP A 119 -6.80 -13.58 -9.86
CA TRP A 119 -6.24 -14.47 -8.87
C TRP A 119 -6.76 -15.89 -9.12
N THR A 120 -5.87 -16.83 -9.40
CA THR A 120 -6.22 -18.23 -9.66
C THR A 120 -5.96 -19.09 -8.43
N SER A 121 -6.62 -20.25 -8.32
CA SER A 121 -6.38 -21.22 -7.24
C SER A 121 -4.90 -21.64 -7.16
N ALA A 122 -4.23 -21.74 -8.32
CA ALA A 122 -2.82 -22.09 -8.37
C ALA A 122 -1.92 -20.98 -7.78
N ASP A 123 -2.29 -19.70 -7.99
CA ASP A 123 -1.54 -18.57 -7.40
C ASP A 123 -1.71 -18.52 -5.87
N ASP A 124 -2.88 -18.94 -5.35
CA ASP A 124 -3.12 -19.11 -3.91
C ASP A 124 -2.24 -20.21 -3.32
N GLU A 125 -2.22 -21.38 -3.94
CA GLU A 125 -1.41 -22.52 -3.49
C GLU A 125 0.10 -22.18 -3.49
N GLU A 126 0.58 -21.50 -4.53
CA GLU A 126 1.97 -21.02 -4.59
C GLU A 126 2.26 -20.00 -3.48
N LEU A 127 1.36 -19.04 -3.27
CA LEU A 127 1.52 -18.04 -2.24
C LEU A 127 1.54 -18.67 -0.84
N ASP A 128 0.69 -19.66 -0.57
CA ASP A 128 0.66 -20.34 0.72
C ASP A 128 1.90 -21.23 0.91
N SER A 129 2.36 -21.95 -0.12
CA SER A 129 3.65 -22.68 -0.08
C SER A 129 4.81 -21.76 0.27
N LEU A 130 4.90 -20.59 -0.38
CA LEU A 130 5.97 -19.62 -0.11
C LEU A 130 5.88 -19.03 1.29
N ARG A 131 4.66 -18.86 1.84
CA ARG A 131 4.49 -18.43 3.24
C ARG A 131 4.95 -19.48 4.23
N GLU A 132 4.65 -20.74 3.97
CA GLU A 132 5.11 -21.85 4.81
C GLU A 132 6.64 -21.94 4.81
N GLU A 133 7.29 -21.79 3.65
CA GLU A 133 8.75 -21.73 3.55
C GLU A 133 9.37 -20.58 4.36
N MET A 134 8.76 -19.40 4.30
CA MET A 134 9.19 -18.27 5.14
C MET A 134 9.05 -18.57 6.63
N ASP A 135 7.98 -19.24 7.02
CA ASP A 135 7.72 -19.55 8.42
C ASP A 135 8.65 -20.67 8.94
N MET A 136 9.15 -21.54 8.05
CA MET A 136 10.17 -22.58 8.34
C MET A 136 11.59 -22.05 8.57
N CYS A 137 11.89 -20.81 8.18
CA CYS A 137 13.22 -20.23 8.45
C CYS A 137 13.42 -20.05 9.96
N ASP A 138 14.50 -20.57 10.53
CA ASP A 138 14.74 -20.49 11.99
C ASP A 138 15.51 -19.22 12.37
N THR A 139 16.42 -18.76 11.50
CA THR A 139 17.22 -17.56 11.71
C THR A 139 16.84 -16.42 10.77
N ASP A 140 17.12 -15.20 11.19
CA ASP A 140 16.91 -13.98 10.39
C ASP A 140 17.77 -13.97 9.13
N GLU A 141 19.01 -14.44 9.22
CA GLU A 141 19.92 -14.61 8.08
C GLU A 141 19.36 -15.59 7.04
N GLN A 142 18.81 -16.73 7.49
CA GLN A 142 18.17 -17.71 6.58
C GLN A 142 16.98 -17.10 5.86
N LEU A 143 16.11 -16.38 6.58
CA LEU A 143 14.96 -15.70 5.97
C LEU A 143 15.40 -14.62 4.98
N LEU A 144 16.47 -13.88 5.29
CA LEU A 144 17.00 -12.87 4.39
C LEU A 144 17.57 -13.49 3.11
N ASN A 145 18.34 -14.57 3.23
CA ASN A 145 18.88 -15.31 2.09
C ASN A 145 17.74 -15.90 1.23
N TRP A 146 16.73 -16.52 1.87
CA TRP A 146 15.53 -16.98 1.19
C TRP A 146 14.82 -15.85 0.43
N ALA A 147 14.69 -14.67 1.03
CA ALA A 147 14.09 -13.51 0.38
C ALA A 147 14.94 -13.03 -0.81
N MET A 148 16.26 -13.08 -0.70
CA MET A 148 17.16 -12.71 -1.79
C MET A 148 17.06 -13.67 -2.99
N GLU A 149 16.77 -14.94 -2.74
CA GLU A 149 16.63 -15.97 -3.79
C GLU A 149 15.23 -15.99 -4.40
N ASN A 150 14.17 -15.99 -3.57
CA ASN A 150 12.80 -16.17 -4.04
C ASN A 150 12.11 -14.85 -4.39
N LEU A 151 12.29 -13.82 -3.56
CA LEU A 151 11.58 -12.55 -3.69
C LEU A 151 12.39 -11.56 -4.56
N PHE A 152 13.69 -11.50 -4.31
CA PHE A 152 14.64 -10.64 -5.01
C PHE A 152 15.59 -11.43 -5.90
N GLY A 153 15.26 -12.66 -6.28
CA GLY A 153 16.04 -13.41 -7.26
C GLY A 153 15.86 -12.85 -8.67
N PRO A 154 16.81 -13.11 -9.58
CA PRO A 154 16.45 -13.17 -10.99
C PRO A 154 15.42 -14.29 -11.17
N PRO A 155 14.34 -14.09 -11.96
CA PRO A 155 13.33 -15.13 -12.14
C PRO A 155 13.99 -16.39 -12.71
N GLU A 156 13.64 -17.57 -12.18
CA GLU A 156 14.35 -18.83 -12.47
C GLU A 156 14.39 -19.23 -13.97
N GLY A 157 13.63 -18.57 -14.84
CA GLY A 157 13.69 -18.74 -16.30
C GLY A 157 14.66 -17.82 -17.06
N ALA A 158 15.29 -16.84 -16.41
CA ALA A 158 16.15 -15.85 -17.10
C ALA A 158 17.47 -16.42 -17.62
N LYS A 159 17.89 -17.61 -17.14
CA LYS A 159 19.14 -18.26 -17.59
C LYS A 159 18.99 -18.99 -18.94
N THR A 160 17.77 -19.26 -19.39
CA THR A 160 17.50 -20.01 -20.63
C THR A 160 16.72 -19.23 -21.68
N ALA A 161 16.08 -18.10 -21.32
CA ALA A 161 15.28 -17.28 -22.23
C ALA A 161 16.13 -16.23 -22.96
N THR A 162 16.97 -16.67 -23.90
CA THR A 162 17.33 -15.82 -25.04
C THR A 162 16.12 -15.78 -26.00
N THR A 163 15.79 -14.61 -26.55
CA THR A 163 15.02 -14.43 -27.80
C THR A 163 13.48 -14.27 -27.85
N THR A 164 12.76 -13.88 -26.78
CA THR A 164 11.38 -13.33 -26.97
C THR A 164 11.09 -12.11 -26.09
N LEU A 165 10.95 -10.95 -26.75
CA LEU A 165 10.85 -9.60 -26.18
C LEU A 165 9.54 -9.31 -25.41
N ASP A 166 8.59 -10.23 -25.40
CA ASP A 166 7.30 -10.07 -24.70
C ASP A 166 7.35 -10.48 -23.20
N ASN A 167 8.46 -11.06 -22.74
CA ASN A 167 8.69 -11.49 -21.35
C ASN A 167 9.75 -10.66 -20.60
N ALA A 168 10.09 -9.47 -21.09
CA ALA A 168 11.19 -8.65 -20.53
C ALA A 168 10.92 -8.04 -19.14
N PHE A 169 9.69 -8.14 -18.62
CA PHE A 169 9.43 -7.86 -17.22
C PHE A 169 9.51 -9.16 -16.43
N PRO A 170 10.37 -9.25 -15.40
CA PRO A 170 10.29 -10.34 -14.44
C PRO A 170 8.83 -10.45 -14.01
N ARG A 171 8.19 -11.58 -14.30
CA ARG A 171 6.88 -11.88 -13.73
C ARG A 171 7.12 -12.04 -12.24
N HIS A 172 7.13 -10.93 -11.53
CA HIS A 172 7.00 -10.94 -10.09
C HIS A 172 5.72 -11.75 -9.81
N PRO A 173 5.78 -12.79 -8.96
CA PRO A 173 4.59 -13.54 -8.60
C PRO A 173 3.48 -12.57 -8.21
N ALA A 174 2.22 -12.85 -8.58
CA ALA A 174 1.11 -12.02 -8.11
C ALA A 174 1.10 -11.90 -6.58
N ALA A 175 1.72 -12.88 -5.91
CA ALA A 175 1.99 -12.96 -4.48
C ALA A 175 3.03 -11.96 -3.94
N TYR A 176 3.88 -11.37 -4.78
CA TYR A 176 4.99 -10.49 -4.39
C TYR A 176 4.64 -9.42 -3.33
N PRO A 177 3.58 -8.60 -3.47
CA PRO A 177 3.21 -7.63 -2.44
C PRO A 177 2.79 -8.25 -1.10
N HIS A 178 2.18 -9.42 -1.13
CA HIS A 178 1.73 -10.14 0.07
C HIS A 178 2.91 -10.78 0.78
N LEU A 179 3.84 -11.37 0.03
CA LEU A 179 5.09 -11.93 0.56
C LEU A 179 5.98 -10.84 1.14
N LEU A 180 6.14 -9.70 0.47
CA LEU A 180 6.90 -8.57 1.01
C LEU A 180 6.33 -8.07 2.34
N ALA A 181 4.99 -7.96 2.44
CA ALA A 181 4.34 -7.57 3.69
C ALA A 181 4.57 -8.62 4.80
N LYS A 182 4.36 -9.90 4.50
CA LYS A 182 4.64 -11.00 5.45
C LYS A 182 6.11 -11.01 5.87
N LEU A 183 7.04 -10.73 4.96
CA LEU A 183 8.49 -10.69 5.24
C LEU A 183 8.82 -9.59 6.26
N MET A 184 8.31 -8.38 6.03
CA MET A 184 8.46 -7.27 6.97
C MET A 184 7.82 -7.59 8.33
N GLN A 185 6.65 -8.24 8.32
CA GLN A 185 5.97 -8.68 9.53
C GLN A 185 6.82 -9.69 10.30
N THR A 186 7.37 -10.72 9.65
CA THR A 186 8.19 -11.75 10.30
C THR A 186 9.47 -11.16 10.89
N PHE A 187 10.16 -10.26 10.20
CA PHE A 187 11.33 -9.56 10.77
C PHE A 187 10.98 -8.76 12.04
N ARG A 188 9.83 -8.07 12.04
CA ARG A 188 9.38 -7.32 13.22
C ARG A 188 8.92 -8.22 14.36
N ASP A 189 8.07 -9.21 14.08
CA ASP A 189 7.34 -9.95 15.11
C ASP A 189 8.12 -11.19 15.59
N LYS A 190 8.72 -11.97 14.67
CA LYS A 190 9.46 -13.21 14.99
C LYS A 190 10.90 -12.91 15.42
N TYR A 191 11.61 -12.07 14.67
CA TYR A 191 13.03 -11.78 14.91
C TYR A 191 13.29 -10.51 15.72
N GLN A 192 12.25 -9.70 15.97
CA GLN A 192 12.35 -8.44 16.72
C GLN A 192 13.36 -7.45 16.14
N ASP A 193 13.62 -7.51 14.82
CA ASP A 193 14.48 -6.58 14.11
C ASP A 193 13.67 -5.67 13.17
N PRO A 194 13.18 -4.52 13.67
CA PRO A 194 12.45 -3.57 12.84
C PRO A 194 13.35 -2.83 11.85
N HIS A 195 14.67 -2.76 12.06
CA HIS A 195 15.58 -2.07 11.14
C HIS A 195 15.74 -2.85 9.85
N VAL A 196 15.86 -4.18 9.95
CA VAL A 196 15.89 -5.06 8.78
C VAL A 196 14.56 -5.02 8.03
N ALA A 197 13.43 -5.00 8.73
CA ALA A 197 12.12 -4.85 8.08
C ALA A 197 12.04 -3.55 7.24
N LEU A 198 12.58 -2.44 7.75
CA LEU A 198 12.64 -1.17 7.01
C LEU A 198 13.63 -1.21 5.83
N SER A 199 14.78 -1.87 5.99
CA SER A 199 15.79 -1.99 4.93
C SER A 199 15.30 -2.86 3.77
N VAL A 200 14.56 -3.94 4.07
CA VAL A 200 13.92 -4.82 3.08
C VAL A 200 12.92 -4.05 2.21
N PHE A 201 12.06 -3.22 2.83
CA PHE A 201 11.14 -2.38 2.07
C PHE A 201 11.87 -1.41 1.15
N LYS A 202 12.92 -0.75 1.68
CA LYS A 202 13.75 0.18 0.90
C LYS A 202 14.45 -0.53 -0.26
N HIS A 203 14.99 -1.73 -0.02
CA HIS A 203 15.62 -2.54 -1.05
C HIS A 203 14.64 -2.90 -2.17
N ALA A 204 13.42 -3.32 -1.82
CA ALA A 204 12.34 -3.58 -2.79
C ALA A 204 12.01 -2.33 -3.64
N ALA A 205 12.04 -1.15 -3.03
CA ALA A 205 11.78 0.11 -3.72
C ALA A 205 12.92 0.56 -4.66
N GLU A 206 14.17 0.32 -4.29
CA GLU A 206 15.35 0.77 -5.05
C GLU A 206 15.76 -0.21 -6.16
N ARG A 207 15.38 -1.49 -6.05
CA ARG A 207 15.81 -2.54 -6.99
C ARG A 207 15.40 -2.28 -8.43
N SER A 208 14.11 -2.01 -8.65
CA SER A 208 13.60 -1.72 -9.99
C SER A 208 12.25 -1.01 -9.91
N ILE A 209 11.93 -0.21 -10.93
CA ILE A 209 10.63 0.48 -11.03
C ILE A 209 9.47 -0.54 -10.98
N PRO A 210 9.50 -1.68 -11.73
CA PRO A 210 8.47 -2.70 -11.61
C PRO A 210 8.35 -3.29 -10.20
N SER A 211 9.46 -3.63 -9.55
CA SER A 211 9.47 -4.16 -8.18
C SER A 211 8.81 -3.18 -7.20
N TYR A 212 9.09 -1.87 -7.34
CA TYR A 212 8.41 -0.85 -6.56
C TYR A 212 6.90 -0.75 -6.87
N VAL A 213 6.53 -0.77 -8.14
CA VAL A 213 5.13 -0.61 -8.58
C VAL A 213 4.26 -1.82 -8.15
N PHE A 214 4.80 -3.03 -8.23
CA PHE A 214 4.09 -4.27 -7.89
C PHE A 214 4.24 -4.69 -6.42
N GLY A 215 5.38 -4.42 -5.78
CA GLY A 215 5.66 -4.83 -4.39
C GLY A 215 5.20 -3.84 -3.34
N CYS A 216 5.53 -2.57 -3.52
CA CYS A 216 5.20 -1.51 -2.57
C CYS A 216 3.72 -1.11 -2.73
N THR A 217 2.83 -2.00 -2.35
CA THR A 217 1.37 -1.83 -2.38
C THR A 217 0.84 -1.65 -0.96
N THR A 218 -0.48 -1.53 -0.83
CA THR A 218 -1.15 -1.27 0.44
C THR A 218 -0.72 -2.20 1.58
N PRO A 219 -0.65 -3.54 1.44
CA PRO A 219 -0.20 -4.42 2.52
C PRO A 219 1.24 -4.12 2.97
N ALA A 220 2.18 -3.90 2.05
CA ALA A 220 3.57 -3.57 2.40
C ALA A 220 3.67 -2.21 3.11
N TYR A 221 2.92 -1.20 2.65
CA TYR A 221 2.85 0.09 3.33
C TYR A 221 2.20 0.01 4.72
N ASN A 222 1.20 -0.86 4.90
CA ASN A 222 0.60 -1.08 6.22
C ASN A 222 1.64 -1.59 7.22
N GLU A 223 2.46 -2.56 6.81
CA GLU A 223 3.55 -3.06 7.66
C GLU A 223 4.64 -2.01 7.87
N LEU A 224 4.98 -1.20 6.85
CA LEU A 224 5.91 -0.08 7.00
C LEU A 224 5.44 0.93 8.06
N ILE A 225 4.18 1.36 7.98
CA ILE A 225 3.58 2.31 8.92
C ILE A 225 3.52 1.71 10.32
N LEU A 226 3.08 0.44 10.42
CA LEU A 226 3.02 -0.25 11.69
C LEU A 226 4.40 -0.32 12.35
N THR A 227 5.43 -0.78 11.63
CA THR A 227 6.81 -0.90 12.14
C THR A 227 7.38 0.45 12.58
N ARG A 228 7.15 1.53 11.81
CA ARG A 228 7.58 2.89 12.21
C ARG A 228 6.92 3.35 13.50
N TRP A 229 5.64 3.03 13.68
CA TRP A 229 4.90 3.46 14.85
C TRP A 229 5.18 2.60 16.08
N THR A 230 5.07 1.28 15.98
CA THR A 230 5.18 0.37 17.13
C THR A 230 6.59 0.34 17.70
N CYS A 231 7.61 0.32 16.83
CA CYS A 231 9.00 0.18 17.25
C CYS A 231 9.69 1.51 17.51
N PHE A 232 9.49 2.51 16.65
CA PHE A 232 10.23 3.79 16.73
C PHE A 232 9.39 4.96 17.27
N ARG A 233 8.06 4.82 17.36
CA ARG A 233 7.15 5.91 17.71
C ARG A 233 7.32 7.14 16.82
N ASP A 234 7.72 6.90 15.56
CA ASP A 234 8.04 7.96 14.61
C ASP A 234 6.80 8.44 13.86
N LEU A 235 6.16 9.47 14.41
CA LEU A 235 4.97 10.08 13.82
C LEU A 235 5.26 10.73 12.45
N ARG A 236 6.47 11.30 12.29
CA ARG A 236 6.90 11.91 11.03
C ARG A 236 7.09 10.86 9.96
N GLY A 237 7.71 9.74 10.32
CA GLY A 237 7.84 8.58 9.46
C GLY A 237 6.49 8.01 9.01
N VAL A 238 5.46 8.01 9.87
CA VAL A 238 4.09 7.60 9.50
C VAL A 238 3.47 8.58 8.50
N HIS A 239 3.57 9.88 8.74
CA HIS A 239 3.09 10.92 7.81
C HIS A 239 3.77 10.80 6.44
N ASP A 240 5.08 10.62 6.40
CA ASP A 240 5.85 10.54 5.17
C ASP A 240 5.47 9.29 4.37
N ALA A 241 5.28 8.14 5.04
CA ALA A 241 4.81 6.91 4.39
C ALA A 241 3.39 7.07 3.80
N LEU A 242 2.46 7.72 4.50
CA LEU A 242 1.11 8.00 3.98
C LEU A 242 1.14 9.00 2.82
N THR A 243 2.03 9.99 2.88
CA THR A 243 2.24 10.95 1.80
C THR A 243 2.79 10.24 0.56
N GLU A 244 3.73 9.30 0.76
CA GLU A 244 4.28 8.45 -0.29
C GLU A 244 3.21 7.54 -0.90
N MET A 245 2.41 6.85 -0.08
CA MET A 245 1.26 6.06 -0.53
C MET A 245 0.34 6.89 -1.44
N ARG A 246 0.03 8.11 -1.02
CA ARG A 246 -0.82 9.03 -1.77
C ARG A 246 -0.16 9.49 -3.06
N ALA A 247 1.13 9.83 -3.04
CA ALA A 247 1.89 10.24 -4.21
C ALA A 247 1.93 9.13 -5.28
N ASN A 248 1.96 7.88 -4.85
CA ASN A 248 1.96 6.69 -5.70
C ASN A 248 0.55 6.16 -6.02
N ALA A 249 -0.51 6.86 -5.61
CA ALA A 249 -1.90 6.44 -5.73
C ALA A 249 -2.18 5.02 -5.19
N VAL A 250 -1.44 4.62 -4.16
CA VAL A 250 -1.74 3.43 -3.36
C VAL A 250 -3.01 3.73 -2.56
N ARG A 251 -3.98 2.82 -2.64
CA ARG A 251 -5.25 3.00 -1.92
C ARG A 251 -5.02 2.74 -0.44
N VAL A 252 -5.63 3.58 0.38
CA VAL A 252 -5.72 3.39 1.82
C VAL A 252 -6.80 2.33 2.09
N ASP A 253 -6.43 1.27 2.79
CA ASP A 253 -7.34 0.18 3.16
C ASP A 253 -7.91 0.39 4.57
N GLU A 254 -8.90 -0.41 4.95
CA GLU A 254 -9.46 -0.45 6.29
C GLU A 254 -8.39 -0.75 7.34
N LYS A 255 -7.45 -1.67 7.05
CA LYS A 255 -6.31 -1.93 7.93
C LYS A 255 -5.47 -0.66 8.14
N THR A 256 -5.20 0.12 7.09
CA THR A 256 -4.46 1.39 7.20
C THR A 256 -5.20 2.39 8.10
N ARG A 257 -6.53 2.46 7.99
CA ARG A 257 -7.36 3.33 8.84
C ARG A 257 -7.25 2.95 10.31
N ARG A 258 -7.38 1.65 10.62
CA ARG A 258 -7.24 1.13 11.98
C ARG A 258 -5.88 1.45 12.59
N ILE A 259 -4.80 1.30 11.81
CA ILE A 259 -3.44 1.64 12.28
C ILE A 259 -3.35 3.13 12.62
N VAL A 260 -3.89 4.02 11.78
CA VAL A 260 -3.86 5.45 12.10
C VAL A 260 -4.78 5.84 13.25
N GLU A 261 -5.94 5.21 13.38
CA GLU A 261 -6.78 5.40 14.57
C GLU A 261 -6.05 4.98 15.85
N GLN A 262 -5.29 3.88 15.79
CA GLN A 262 -4.43 3.45 16.89
C GLN A 262 -3.36 4.51 17.19
N VAL A 263 -2.64 4.99 16.18
CA VAL A 263 -1.65 6.08 16.31
C VAL A 263 -2.28 7.30 16.98
N ARG A 264 -3.46 7.73 16.52
CA ARG A 264 -4.21 8.86 17.08
C ARG A 264 -4.52 8.67 18.57
N ARG A 265 -5.03 7.49 18.97
CA ARG A 265 -5.36 7.20 20.37
C ARG A 265 -4.12 7.20 21.25
N GLU A 266 -3.01 6.67 20.77
CA GLU A 266 -1.76 6.58 21.52
C GLU A 266 -1.06 7.95 21.64
N VAL A 267 -1.06 8.77 20.58
CA VAL A 267 -0.56 10.15 20.64
C VAL A 267 -1.41 10.99 21.58
N GLY A 268 -2.75 10.92 21.46
CA GLY A 268 -3.67 11.69 22.29
C GLY A 268 -3.58 11.32 23.78
N THR A 269 -3.43 10.03 24.09
CA THR A 269 -3.15 9.60 25.47
C THR A 269 -1.87 10.24 25.99
N ARG A 270 -0.76 10.21 25.22
CA ARG A 270 0.54 10.77 25.65
C ARG A 270 0.50 12.27 25.87
N GLU A 271 -0.15 13.03 25.00
CA GLU A 271 -0.34 14.47 25.17
C GLU A 271 -1.13 14.77 26.45
N GLN A 272 -2.17 13.99 26.74
CA GLN A 272 -2.99 14.16 27.94
C GLN A 272 -2.23 13.91 29.25
N TRP A 273 -1.24 13.00 29.27
CA TRP A 273 -0.40 12.77 30.46
C TRP A 273 0.63 13.88 30.71
N MET A 274 1.01 14.65 29.69
CA MET A 274 1.94 15.78 29.86
C MET A 274 1.25 17.04 30.39
N ASP A 275 -0.05 17.21 30.12
CA ASP A 275 -0.85 18.34 30.63
C ASP A 275 -1.24 18.20 32.12
N GLY A 276 -1.08 17.01 32.71
CA GLY A 276 -1.43 16.72 34.11
C GLY A 276 -0.33 16.97 35.13
N VAL A 277 0.88 17.39 34.71
CA VAL A 277 1.94 17.79 35.66
C VAL A 277 1.64 19.23 36.09
N GLU A 278 0.99 19.30 37.24
CA GLU A 278 0.42 20.46 37.90
C GLU A 278 1.36 21.67 37.90
N GLN A 279 0.91 22.75 37.25
CA GLN A 279 0.46 23.95 37.94
C GLN A 279 1.30 24.41 39.15
N GLU A 280 2.62 24.53 39.00
CA GLU A 280 3.44 25.45 39.81
C GLU A 280 3.97 26.57 38.93
N ASP A 281 3.34 27.74 39.10
CA ASP A 281 3.75 29.10 38.79
C ASP A 281 4.76 29.36 37.65
N GLY A 282 4.25 30.03 36.61
CA GLY A 282 4.94 31.19 36.06
C GLY A 282 5.58 31.00 34.67
N VAL A 283 4.79 31.24 33.62
CA VAL A 283 5.22 31.73 32.28
C VAL A 283 6.11 30.79 31.44
N GLY A 284 6.92 29.90 32.03
CA GLY A 284 7.81 28.98 31.34
C GLY A 284 7.14 27.70 30.81
N ALA A 285 6.03 27.28 31.39
CA ALA A 285 5.27 26.09 30.94
C ALA A 285 4.51 26.33 29.62
N VAL A 286 4.00 27.56 29.41
CA VAL A 286 3.26 27.93 28.19
C VAL A 286 4.17 27.93 26.96
N LEU A 287 5.45 28.29 27.10
CA LEU A 287 6.39 28.26 25.99
C LEU A 287 6.83 26.84 25.61
N ARG A 288 6.87 25.91 26.57
CA ARG A 288 7.31 24.51 26.34
C ARG A 288 6.20 23.63 25.76
N ALA A 289 4.95 23.81 26.21
CA ALA A 289 3.79 23.12 25.64
C ALA A 289 3.49 23.55 24.18
N ASN A 290 3.82 24.80 23.82
CA ASN A 290 3.53 25.33 22.48
C ASN A 290 4.47 24.84 21.37
N LEU A 291 5.67 24.37 21.69
CA LEU A 291 6.68 24.02 20.67
C LEU A 291 6.65 22.54 20.26
N GLU A 292 6.52 21.61 21.20
CA GLU A 292 6.58 20.17 20.86
C GLU A 292 5.18 19.54 20.71
N GLY A 293 4.22 19.89 21.57
CA GLY A 293 2.84 19.38 21.48
C GLY A 293 2.06 19.96 20.29
N GLY A 294 2.40 21.19 19.87
CA GLY A 294 1.78 21.80 18.69
C GLY A 294 2.14 21.08 17.39
N GLU A 295 3.37 20.58 17.27
CA GLU A 295 3.85 19.91 16.06
C GLU A 295 3.22 18.53 15.87
N SER A 296 3.11 17.73 16.93
CA SER A 296 2.46 16.41 16.90
C SER A 296 0.97 16.52 16.54
N ALA A 297 0.25 17.45 17.17
CA ALA A 297 -1.16 17.70 16.88
C ALA A 297 -1.37 18.19 15.43
N GLN A 298 -0.52 19.10 14.94
CA GLN A 298 -0.55 19.53 13.54
C GLN A 298 -0.26 18.38 12.56
N LEU A 299 0.68 17.51 12.90
CA LEU A 299 1.02 16.37 12.06
C LEU A 299 -0.11 15.32 12.04
N MET A 300 -0.75 15.07 13.18
CA MET A 300 -1.94 14.21 13.26
C MET A 300 -3.08 14.74 12.37
N LYS A 301 -3.34 16.05 12.40
CA LYS A 301 -4.32 16.66 11.50
C LYS A 301 -3.98 16.43 10.03
N LYS A 302 -2.70 16.57 9.65
CA LYS A 302 -2.23 16.26 8.28
C LYS A 302 -2.43 14.78 7.93
N ILE A 303 -2.10 13.87 8.84
CA ILE A 303 -2.30 12.42 8.67
C ILE A 303 -3.79 12.10 8.42
N GLU A 304 -4.70 12.70 9.18
CA GLU A 304 -6.15 12.52 8.99
C GLU A 304 -6.61 13.03 7.61
N GLU A 305 -6.09 14.17 7.15
CA GLU A 305 -6.37 14.71 5.81
C GLU A 305 -5.85 13.81 4.67
N LEU A 306 -4.86 12.94 4.93
CA LEU A 306 -4.37 11.96 3.95
C LEU A 306 -5.30 10.74 3.84
N ILE A 307 -5.99 10.36 4.91
CA ILE A 307 -6.82 9.15 4.99
C ILE A 307 -8.28 9.40 4.64
N VAL A 308 -8.81 10.57 4.99
CA VAL A 308 -10.12 10.98 4.52
C VAL A 308 -10.02 11.02 3.00
N PRO A 309 -10.73 10.12 2.28
CA PRO A 309 -10.72 10.18 0.84
C PRO A 309 -11.16 11.60 0.53
N ARG A 310 -10.34 12.37 -0.22
CA ARG A 310 -10.78 13.66 -0.73
C ARG A 310 -11.98 13.34 -1.59
N GLY A 311 -13.15 13.33 -0.97
CA GLY A 311 -14.41 13.20 -1.63
C GLY A 311 -14.30 14.26 -2.69
N LYS A 312 -14.32 13.85 -3.96
CA LYS A 312 -14.61 14.78 -5.04
C LYS A 312 -15.78 15.55 -4.47
N LYS A 313 -15.58 16.84 -4.11
CA LYS A 313 -16.65 17.69 -3.57
C LYS A 313 -17.77 17.33 -4.51
N LYS A 314 -18.76 16.57 -4.03
CA LYS A 314 -19.81 16.09 -4.91
C LYS A 314 -20.40 17.42 -5.29
N VAL A 315 -20.06 17.91 -6.48
CA VAL A 315 -20.71 19.06 -7.08
C VAL A 315 -22.14 18.63 -6.90
N LYS A 316 -22.83 19.29 -5.97
CA LYS A 316 -24.19 18.90 -5.60
C LYS A 316 -24.91 19.10 -6.91
N LYS A 317 -25.00 18.04 -7.72
CA LYS A 317 -25.92 18.00 -8.84
C LYS A 317 -27.21 18.32 -8.12
N PRO A 318 -27.84 19.48 -8.38
CA PRO A 318 -29.01 19.89 -7.64
C PRO A 318 -29.91 18.68 -7.63
N SER A 319 -30.17 18.16 -6.43
CA SER A 319 -31.02 17.00 -6.25
C SER A 319 -32.30 17.37 -6.98
N ARG A 320 -32.60 16.69 -8.09
CA ARG A 320 -33.83 16.95 -8.86
C ARG A 320 -35.09 16.60 -8.06
N PHE A 321 -34.94 16.08 -6.84
CA PHE A 321 -35.92 16.26 -5.78
C PHE A 321 -35.88 17.71 -5.29
N SER A 322 -36.43 18.61 -6.12
CA SER A 322 -36.91 19.93 -5.72
C SER A 322 -37.91 19.75 -4.57
N ALA A 323 -37.94 20.70 -3.63
CA ALA A 323 -38.95 20.76 -2.57
C ALA A 323 -40.39 20.77 -3.12
N GLU A 324 -40.61 21.11 -4.38
CA GLU A 324 -41.90 21.00 -5.08
C GLU A 324 -42.39 19.55 -5.19
N ASN A 325 -41.50 18.56 -5.24
CA ASN A 325 -41.91 17.16 -5.33
C ASN A 325 -42.29 16.54 -3.96
N GLU A 326 -42.24 17.33 -2.89
CA GLU A 326 -42.76 16.98 -1.56
C GLU A 326 -44.15 17.57 -1.28
N ASP A 327 -44.79 18.23 -2.26
CA ASP A 327 -46.13 18.78 -2.09
C ASP A 327 -47.16 17.70 -1.74
N TRP A 328 -47.00 16.47 -2.21
CA TRP A 328 -47.87 15.36 -1.81
C TRP A 328 -47.73 14.99 -0.32
N LYS A 329 -46.54 15.16 0.29
CA LYS A 329 -46.35 14.96 1.74
C LYS A 329 -46.98 16.09 2.55
N ARG A 330 -46.94 17.32 2.02
CA ARG A 330 -47.60 18.47 2.64
C ARG A 330 -49.12 18.36 2.56
N SER A 331 -49.64 17.81 1.47
CA SER A 331 -51.06 17.47 1.36
C SER A 331 -51.46 16.33 2.30
N ALA A 332 -50.60 15.33 2.52
CA ALA A 332 -50.87 14.25 3.47
C ALA A 332 -50.77 14.67 4.95
N LEU A 333 -50.12 15.80 5.26
CA LEU A 333 -50.01 16.38 6.60
C LEU A 333 -51.02 17.49 6.86
N LYS A 334 -51.78 17.92 5.84
CA LYS A 334 -52.99 18.69 6.09
C LYS A 334 -54.00 17.69 6.63
N GLU A 335 -54.18 17.74 7.95
CA GLU A 335 -55.25 17.10 8.70
C GLU A 335 -56.60 17.60 8.17
N ASP A 336 -57.03 17.07 7.02
CA ASP A 336 -58.45 16.92 6.77
C ASP A 336 -58.87 15.84 7.76
N ASP A 337 -59.47 16.27 8.88
CA ASP A 337 -60.06 15.45 9.93
C ASP A 337 -61.10 14.51 9.30
N ASP A 338 -60.62 13.41 8.73
CA ASP A 338 -61.39 12.42 7.99
C ASP A 338 -62.17 11.49 8.95
N GLY A 339 -62.26 11.86 10.23
CA GLY A 339 -63.06 11.19 11.24
C GLY A 339 -62.55 9.80 11.62
N TRP A 340 -61.33 9.46 11.18
CA TRP A 340 -60.64 8.20 11.50
C TRP A 340 -60.01 8.27 12.90
N ALA A 341 -60.85 8.27 13.94
CA ALA A 341 -60.39 8.03 15.30
C ALA A 341 -60.13 6.54 15.53
N PHE A 342 -58.95 6.20 16.07
CA PHE A 342 -58.50 4.82 16.34
C PHE A 342 -59.48 4.02 17.22
N ASP A 343 -60.28 4.70 18.03
CA ASP A 343 -61.25 4.08 18.95
C ASP A 343 -62.65 3.83 18.34
N ARG A 344 -62.93 4.24 17.09
CA ARG A 344 -64.27 4.01 16.47
C ARG A 344 -64.48 2.61 15.90
N TRP A 345 -63.52 1.70 16.01
CA TRP A 345 -63.63 0.35 15.44
C TRP A 345 -64.52 -0.59 16.26
N ALA A 346 -64.92 -0.22 17.48
CA ALA A 346 -65.58 -1.14 18.41
C ALA A 346 -67.13 -1.24 18.26
N GLY A 347 -67.75 -0.67 17.22
CA GLY A 347 -69.21 -0.46 17.23
C GLY A 347 -69.97 -0.68 15.93
N LYS A 348 -69.43 -1.41 14.95
CA LYS A 348 -70.26 -1.92 13.85
C LYS A 348 -70.36 -3.43 13.98
N GLU A 349 -71.50 -3.87 14.49
CA GLU A 349 -71.99 -5.23 14.31
C GLU A 349 -71.84 -5.58 12.83
N PHE A 350 -70.94 -6.51 12.55
CA PHE A 350 -70.79 -7.13 11.24
C PHE A 350 -72.07 -7.95 11.00
N GLU A 351 -73.05 -7.35 10.33
CA GLU A 351 -74.05 -8.16 9.62
C GLU A 351 -73.28 -9.01 8.60
N ASN A 352 -73.47 -10.32 8.75
CA ASN A 352 -72.91 -11.39 7.94
C ASN A 352 -73.30 -11.20 6.47
N GLU A 353 -72.45 -10.56 5.67
CA GLU A 353 -72.48 -10.70 4.22
C GLU A 353 -71.30 -11.56 3.76
N ASP A 354 -71.65 -12.76 3.28
CA ASP A 354 -70.81 -13.74 2.60
C ASP A 354 -70.07 -13.13 1.40
N VAL A 355 -68.89 -12.52 1.64
CA VAL A 355 -68.00 -12.12 0.55
C VAL A 355 -66.95 -13.19 0.31
N ARG A 356 -67.32 -14.05 -0.63
CA ARG A 356 -66.50 -15.06 -1.34
C ARG A 356 -65.17 -14.49 -1.84
N TRP A 357 -64.11 -14.63 -1.05
CA TRP A 357 -62.74 -14.33 -1.47
C TRP A 357 -62.24 -15.34 -2.52
N LYS A 358 -62.16 -14.92 -3.79
CA LYS A 358 -61.43 -15.63 -4.84
C LYS A 358 -59.93 -15.45 -4.61
N GLY A 359 -59.29 -16.46 -4.00
CA GLY A 359 -57.84 -16.54 -3.87
C GLY A 359 -57.14 -16.59 -5.24
N LYS A 360 -56.37 -15.55 -5.56
CA LYS A 360 -55.35 -15.59 -6.62
C LYS A 360 -54.08 -16.19 -6.01
N GLY A 361 -53.89 -17.49 -6.20
CA GLY A 361 -52.65 -18.18 -5.86
C GLY A 361 -51.48 -17.65 -6.70
N ARG A 362 -50.46 -17.10 -6.03
CA ARG A 362 -49.14 -16.88 -6.63
C ARG A 362 -48.34 -18.17 -6.48
N SER A 363 -48.14 -18.85 -7.61
CA SER A 363 -47.26 -19.99 -7.77
C SER A 363 -45.81 -19.56 -7.57
N TYR A 364 -45.15 -20.09 -6.54
CA TYR A 364 -43.69 -20.11 -6.43
C TYR A 364 -43.19 -21.39 -7.09
N GLY A 365 -42.52 -21.25 -8.24
CA GLY A 365 -41.87 -22.34 -8.94
C GLY A 365 -40.68 -22.88 -8.16
N ARG A 366 -40.79 -24.11 -7.66
CA ARG A 366 -39.66 -24.98 -7.33
C ARG A 366 -38.95 -25.37 -8.63
N LYS A 367 -37.66 -25.06 -8.76
CA LYS A 367 -36.77 -25.76 -9.68
C LYS A 367 -36.18 -26.95 -8.93
N ALA A 368 -36.60 -28.14 -9.31
CA ALA A 368 -35.98 -29.40 -8.94
C ALA A 368 -34.84 -29.70 -9.92
N GLU A 369 -33.70 -30.05 -9.35
CA GLU A 369 -32.82 -31.18 -9.68
C GLU A 369 -33.02 -31.86 -11.05
N HIS A 370 -31.97 -31.82 -11.87
CA HIS A 370 -31.59 -32.89 -12.80
C HIS A 370 -30.18 -32.62 -13.33
N GLU A 371 -29.18 -33.36 -12.85
CA GLU A 371 -28.11 -33.85 -13.73
C GLU A 371 -27.47 -35.09 -13.10
N GLU A 372 -28.02 -36.24 -13.51
CA GLU A 372 -27.45 -37.56 -13.33
C GLU A 372 -26.23 -37.75 -14.24
N ASP A 373 -25.20 -38.35 -13.67
CA ASP A 373 -24.45 -39.48 -14.21
C ASP A 373 -24.40 -39.63 -15.74
N LYS A 374 -23.21 -39.37 -16.29
CA LYS A 374 -22.70 -40.13 -17.45
C LYS A 374 -21.27 -40.63 -17.21
N LEU A 375 -21.23 -41.92 -16.86
CA LEU A 375 -20.47 -42.97 -17.54
C LEU A 375 -18.93 -42.90 -17.52
N SER A 376 -18.38 -43.71 -16.61
CA SER A 376 -17.36 -44.75 -16.83
C SER A 376 -16.79 -44.95 -18.25
N LEU A 377 -15.47 -44.86 -18.38
CA LEU A 377 -14.59 -45.95 -18.82
C LEU A 377 -13.14 -45.69 -18.40
#